data_AF-A0AAD8JCE3-F1
#
_entry.id   AF-A0AAD8JCE3-F1
#
_cell.length_a   1.000
_cell.length_b   1.000
_cell.length_c   1.000
_cell.angle_alpha   90.00
_cell.angle_beta   90.00
_cell.angle_gamma   90.00
#
_symmetry.space_group_name_H-M   'P 1'
#
loop_
_entity.id
_entity.type
_entity.pdbx_description
1 polymer ?
#
loop_
_entity_poly.entity_id
_entity_poly.type
_entity_poly.pdbx_seq_one_letter_code
_entity_poly.pdbx_strand_id
1 'polypeptide(L)'
;MASYSASLTGFAQVSSIAKPECQEKCGNVNITYPFGIGNNCSFDWKIEIICNTTFDPPKPFLLYSNLEVLHISVLQGMIQVMNPVFKDYKNWFQNLDDIYSVQNMGQVPAVLDWTLVGSCSNTSFCRSNTICTDETKLCSCKPGYEGNHFLPDGCHDIDECALKKHKCQQTVPIQ
;
A
#
# COMPACT_ATOMS: atom_id res chain seq x y z
N MET A 1 26.76 -12.70 34.25
CA MET A 1 25.99 -11.64 33.56
C MET A 1 25.95 -12.01 32.09
N ALA A 2 24.81 -12.51 31.59
CA ALA A 2 24.64 -12.85 30.19
C ALA A 2 24.10 -11.62 29.46
N SER A 3 24.87 -11.08 28.52
CA SER A 3 24.50 -9.94 27.68
C SER A 3 23.74 -10.44 26.46
N TYR A 4 22.45 -10.10 26.36
CA TYR A 4 21.67 -10.33 25.15
C TYR A 4 21.99 -9.27 24.11
N SER A 5 22.51 -9.67 22.95
CA SER A 5 22.60 -8.81 21.76
C SER A 5 21.34 -9.00 20.91
N ALA A 6 20.48 -7.98 20.85
CA ALA A 6 19.40 -7.95 19.89
C ALA A 6 19.97 -7.62 18.50
N SER A 7 20.02 -8.60 17.60
CA SER A 7 20.25 -8.35 16.17
C SER A 7 18.99 -7.71 15.59
N LEU A 8 19.05 -6.41 15.33
CA LEU A 8 18.08 -5.75 14.46
C LEU A 8 18.39 -6.17 13.02
N THR A 9 17.73 -7.22 12.54
CA THR A 9 17.56 -7.40 11.10
C THR A 9 16.70 -6.24 10.61
N GLY A 10 17.36 -5.14 10.23
CA GLY A 10 16.72 -4.02 9.57
C GLY A 10 16.27 -4.48 8.19
N PHE A 11 15.00 -4.83 8.07
CA PHE A 11 14.34 -4.74 6.77
C PHE A 11 14.34 -3.26 6.41
N ALA A 12 15.03 -2.88 5.34
CA ALA A 12 14.80 -1.58 4.72
C ALA A 12 13.33 -1.57 4.28
N GLN A 13 12.48 -0.94 5.08
CA GLN A 13 11.10 -0.69 4.69
C GLN A 13 11.18 0.38 3.60
N VAL A 14 11.00 -0.03 2.35
CA VAL A 14 10.75 0.88 1.23
C VAL A 14 9.63 1.80 1.68
N SER A 15 9.94 3.10 1.80
CA SER A 15 8.94 4.08 2.24
C SER A 15 7.79 4.05 1.23
N SER A 16 6.58 3.83 1.72
CA SER A 16 5.36 3.88 0.91
C SER A 16 5.14 5.35 0.52
N ILE A 17 5.65 5.73 -0.66
CA ILE A 17 5.68 7.12 -1.12
C ILE A 17 4.32 7.53 -1.70
N ALA A 18 3.77 8.63 -1.19
CA ALA A 18 2.64 9.32 -1.81
C ALA A 18 3.05 9.93 -3.15
N LYS A 19 2.09 10.22 -4.03
CA LYS A 19 2.40 10.97 -5.25
C LYS A 19 2.99 12.35 -4.88
N PRO A 20 4.01 12.86 -5.59
CA PRO A 20 4.55 14.20 -5.32
C PRO A 20 3.45 15.26 -5.27
N GLU A 21 3.59 16.21 -4.34
CA GLU A 21 2.64 17.30 -4.06
C GLU A 21 1.30 16.86 -3.44
N CYS A 22 1.13 15.58 -3.10
CA CYS A 22 -0.07 15.06 -2.46
C CYS A 22 0.13 14.85 -0.96
N GLN A 23 -0.97 14.86 -0.21
CA GLN A 23 -0.96 14.62 1.23
C GLN A 23 -0.54 13.18 1.55
N GLU A 24 0.50 13.03 2.36
CA GLU A 24 1.11 11.73 2.67
C GLU A 24 0.46 10.99 3.84
N LYS A 25 -0.36 11.66 4.66
CA LYS A 25 -0.93 11.08 5.88
C LYS A 25 -2.36 11.56 6.14
N CYS A 26 -3.19 10.68 6.69
CA CYS A 26 -4.46 11.04 7.30
C CYS A 26 -4.59 10.36 8.66
N GLY A 27 -4.56 11.16 9.73
CA GLY A 27 -4.42 10.63 11.10
C GLY A 27 -3.17 9.78 11.22
N ASN A 28 -3.36 8.50 11.52
CA ASN A 28 -2.28 7.52 11.70
C ASN A 28 -1.97 6.68 10.45
N VAL A 29 -2.66 6.93 9.33
CA VAL A 29 -2.51 6.14 8.11
C VAL A 29 -1.62 6.87 7.11
N ASN A 30 -0.57 6.18 6.64
CA ASN A 30 0.23 6.64 5.51
C ASN A 30 -0.52 6.44 4.20
N ILE A 31 -0.65 7.49 3.41
CA ILE A 31 -1.31 7.50 2.11
C ILE A 31 -0.26 7.30 1.04
N THR A 32 -0.44 6.25 0.25
CA THR A 32 0.55 5.81 -0.74
C THR A 32 -0.10 5.68 -2.10
N TYR A 33 0.58 6.14 -3.14
CA TYR A 33 0.11 5.95 -4.51
C TYR A 33 -0.04 4.44 -4.81
N PRO A 34 -1.11 3.95 -5.46
CA PRO A 34 -2.06 4.66 -6.31
C PRO A 34 -3.25 5.29 -5.58
N PHE A 35 -3.31 5.18 -4.25
CA PHE A 35 -4.29 5.92 -3.46
C PHE A 35 -3.78 7.35 -3.23
N GLY A 36 -4.69 8.26 -2.95
CA GLY A 36 -4.32 9.65 -2.73
C GLY A 36 -5.50 10.48 -2.23
N ILE A 37 -5.17 11.59 -1.58
CA ILE A 37 -6.14 12.58 -1.10
C ILE A 37 -6.03 13.81 -1.99
N GLY A 38 -7.16 14.22 -2.57
CA GLY A 38 -7.26 15.43 -3.37
C GLY A 38 -7.10 15.18 -4.88
N ASN A 39 -7.29 16.27 -5.62
CA ASN A 39 -7.38 16.22 -7.07
C ASN A 39 -6.09 15.69 -7.71
N ASN A 40 -6.20 14.68 -8.58
CA ASN A 40 -5.09 14.05 -9.29
C ASN A 40 -4.00 13.45 -8.35
N CYS A 41 -4.39 13.04 -7.15
CA CYS A 41 -3.50 12.36 -6.21
C CYS A 41 -3.67 10.84 -6.19
N SER A 42 -4.83 10.34 -6.60
CA SER A 42 -5.06 8.91 -6.85
C SER A 42 -4.88 8.56 -8.33
N PHE A 43 -4.65 7.29 -8.61
CA PHE A 43 -4.61 6.75 -9.98
C PHE A 43 -6.00 6.75 -10.62
N ASP A 44 -7.03 6.42 -9.85
CA ASP A 44 -8.43 6.43 -10.26
C ASP A 44 -9.28 7.05 -9.14
N TRP A 45 -10.35 7.74 -9.50
CA TRP A 45 -11.26 8.40 -8.56
C TRP A 45 -11.99 7.41 -7.66
N LYS A 46 -12.17 6.15 -8.09
CA LYS A 46 -12.82 5.09 -7.28
C LYS A 46 -11.99 4.67 -6.07
N ILE A 47 -10.68 4.91 -6.11
CA ILE A 47 -9.73 4.62 -5.04
C ILE A 47 -9.19 5.89 -4.39
N GLU A 48 -9.84 7.03 -4.64
CA GLU A 48 -9.53 8.27 -3.95
C GLU A 48 -9.87 8.15 -2.45
N ILE A 49 -9.04 8.76 -1.62
CA ILE A 49 -9.21 8.80 -0.16
C ILE A 49 -9.69 10.19 0.24
N ILE A 50 -10.77 10.24 1.02
CA ILE A 50 -11.15 11.43 1.78
C ILE A 50 -10.53 11.32 3.17
N CYS A 51 -9.85 12.37 3.62
CA CYS A 51 -9.48 12.50 5.02
C CYS A 51 -10.57 13.27 5.78
N ASN A 52 -11.36 12.56 6.57
CA ASN A 52 -12.44 13.15 7.34
C ASN A 52 -11.91 13.74 8.65
N THR A 53 -11.86 15.07 8.70
CA THR A 53 -11.33 15.85 9.83
C THR A 53 -12.36 16.13 10.93
N THR A 54 -13.59 15.62 10.81
CA THR A 54 -14.58 15.71 11.90
C THR A 54 -14.27 14.74 13.05
N PHE A 55 -13.38 13.77 12.81
CA PHE A 55 -12.84 12.86 13.82
C PHE A 55 -11.51 13.39 14.37
N ASP A 56 -11.21 13.02 15.61
CA ASP A 56 -9.92 13.29 16.27
C ASP A 56 -9.29 11.97 16.77
N PRO A 57 -8.19 11.48 16.18
CA PRO A 57 -7.51 12.04 15.00
C PRO A 57 -8.35 11.89 13.70
N PRO A 58 -8.05 12.64 12.63
CA PRO A 58 -8.72 12.52 11.33
C PRO A 58 -8.69 11.08 10.79
N LYS A 59 -9.80 10.66 10.18
CA LYS A 59 -9.97 9.28 9.68
C LYS A 59 -10.05 9.24 8.15
N PRO A 60 -9.27 8.37 7.48
CA PRO A 60 -9.36 8.20 6.04
C PRO A 60 -10.50 7.27 5.62
N PHE A 61 -11.17 7.60 4.51
CA PHE A 61 -12.23 6.79 3.92
C PHE A 61 -12.02 6.66 2.41
N LEU A 62 -12.33 5.50 1.84
CA LEU A 62 -12.45 5.36 0.39
C LEU A 62 -13.66 6.16 -0.09
N LEU A 63 -13.44 7.12 -1.00
CA LEU A 63 -14.48 8.03 -1.50
C LEU A 63 -15.69 7.28 -2.06
N TYR A 64 -15.45 6.24 -2.86
CA TYR A 64 -16.52 5.53 -3.57
C TYR A 64 -17.36 4.61 -2.68
N SER A 65 -16.73 3.88 -1.75
CA SER A 65 -17.39 2.87 -0.91
C SER A 65 -17.66 3.33 0.52
N ASN A 66 -17.13 4.48 0.93
CA ASN A 66 -17.24 5.04 2.29
C ASN A 66 -16.74 4.08 3.39
N LEU A 67 -15.74 3.25 3.08
CA LEU A 67 -15.10 2.35 4.05
C LEU A 67 -13.91 3.06 4.72
N GLU A 68 -13.83 3.02 6.05
CA GLU A 68 -12.69 3.56 6.81
C GLU A 68 -11.44 2.76 6.47
N VAL A 69 -10.35 3.43 6.12
CA VAL A 69 -9.06 2.79 5.82
C VAL A 69 -8.24 2.70 7.10
N LEU A 70 -7.72 1.52 7.39
CA LEU A 70 -6.89 1.26 8.57
C LEU A 70 -5.40 1.20 8.20
N HIS A 71 -5.09 0.63 7.04
CA HIS A 71 -3.71 0.40 6.60
C HIS A 71 -3.65 0.17 5.09
N ILE A 72 -2.59 0.64 4.45
CA ILE A 72 -2.35 0.47 3.01
C ILE A 72 -1.00 -0.22 2.82
N SER A 73 -0.97 -1.31 2.07
CA SER A 73 0.25 -2.02 1.70
C SER A 73 0.31 -2.22 0.19
N VAL A 74 1.02 -1.32 -0.49
CA VAL A 74 1.08 -1.31 -1.96
C VAL A 74 1.89 -2.48 -2.50
N LEU A 75 3.02 -2.79 -1.87
CA LEU A 75 3.88 -3.89 -2.30
C LEU A 75 3.23 -5.27 -2.12
N GLN A 76 2.29 -5.38 -1.18
CA GLN A 76 1.54 -6.62 -0.95
C GLN A 76 0.18 -6.61 -1.67
N GLY A 77 -0.21 -5.52 -2.34
CA GLY A 77 -1.51 -5.41 -3.00
C GLY A 77 -2.70 -5.44 -2.04
N MET A 78 -2.53 -4.95 -0.81
CA MET A 78 -3.57 -5.01 0.23
C MET A 78 -3.98 -3.62 0.70
N ILE A 79 -5.28 -3.46 0.94
CA ILE A 79 -5.83 -2.34 1.74
C ILE A 79 -6.72 -2.91 2.84
N GLN A 80 -6.44 -2.50 4.09
CA GLN A 80 -7.25 -2.89 5.24
C GLN A 80 -8.29 -1.82 5.49
N VAL A 81 -9.55 -2.24 5.61
CA VAL A 81 -10.69 -1.34 5.80
C VAL A 81 -11.63 -1.84 6.89
N MET A 82 -12.46 -0.96 7.45
CA MET A 82 -13.58 -1.36 8.29
C MET A 82 -14.80 -1.66 7.42
N ASN A 83 -15.20 -2.93 7.39
CA ASN A 83 -16.38 -3.40 6.68
C ASN A 83 -17.60 -3.45 7.64
N PRO A 84 -18.72 -2.79 7.33
CA PRO A 84 -19.95 -2.90 8.11
C PRO A 84 -20.50 -4.32 8.17
N VAL A 85 -20.91 -4.76 9.37
CA VAL A 85 -21.64 -6.02 9.54
C VAL A 85 -23.12 -5.74 9.40
N PHE A 86 -23.73 -6.20 8.30
CA PHE A 86 -25.17 -6.05 8.08
C PHE A 86 -25.96 -7.03 8.95
N LYS A 87 -26.60 -6.51 10.00
CA LYS A 87 -27.38 -7.31 10.97
C LYS A 87 -28.60 -8.02 10.38
N ASP A 88 -29.06 -7.61 9.20
CA ASP A 88 -30.23 -8.23 8.54
C ASP A 88 -29.91 -9.54 7.82
N TYR A 89 -28.63 -9.90 7.63
CA TYR A 89 -28.21 -11.17 7.03
C TYR A 89 -27.89 -12.24 8.09
N LYS A 90 -28.73 -12.34 9.14
CA LYS A 90 -28.57 -13.34 10.23
C LYS A 90 -28.45 -14.78 9.72
N ASN A 91 -28.93 -15.07 8.51
CA ASN A 91 -28.85 -16.38 7.88
C ASN A 91 -27.43 -16.75 7.38
N TRP A 92 -26.57 -15.77 7.09
CA TRP A 92 -25.22 -16.03 6.56
C TRP A 92 -24.27 -16.62 7.61
N PHE A 93 -24.51 -16.34 8.89
CA PHE A 93 -23.64 -16.73 10.00
C PHE A 93 -24.18 -17.88 10.88
N GLN A 94 -25.18 -18.64 10.41
CA GLN A 94 -25.89 -19.62 11.25
C GLN A 94 -25.07 -20.86 11.64
N ASN A 95 -23.92 -21.12 11.01
CA ASN A 95 -23.13 -22.35 11.18
C ASN A 95 -21.71 -22.14 11.73
N LEU A 96 -21.50 -21.08 12.52
CA LEU A 96 -20.18 -20.80 13.10
C LEU A 96 -20.30 -20.86 14.64
N ASP A 97 -19.73 -21.91 15.23
CA ASP A 97 -19.88 -22.27 16.64
C ASP A 97 -19.32 -21.22 17.62
N ASP A 98 -18.53 -20.25 17.15
CA ASP A 98 -17.95 -19.17 17.98
C ASP A 98 -17.89 -17.80 17.26
N ILE A 99 -18.95 -17.41 16.54
CA ILE A 99 -19.05 -16.10 15.84
C ILE A 99 -20.09 -15.14 16.43
N TYR A 100 -20.70 -15.52 17.56
CA TYR A 100 -21.66 -14.67 18.27
C TYR A 100 -21.07 -13.31 18.70
N SER A 101 -19.74 -13.17 18.78
CA SER A 101 -19.07 -11.88 18.96
C SER A 101 -19.15 -11.00 17.71
N VAL A 102 -18.88 -11.54 16.52
CA VAL A 102 -18.87 -10.84 15.24
C VAL A 102 -20.27 -10.35 14.84
N GLN A 103 -21.31 -11.15 15.10
CA GLN A 103 -22.70 -10.76 14.83
C GLN A 103 -23.14 -9.52 15.62
N ASN A 104 -22.48 -9.26 16.75
CA ASN A 104 -22.73 -8.09 17.60
C ASN A 104 -21.81 -6.91 17.28
N MET A 105 -20.78 -7.09 16.46
CA MET A 105 -19.93 -5.99 16.00
C MET A 105 -20.69 -5.12 14.99
N GLY A 106 -20.50 -3.80 15.07
CA GLY A 106 -21.03 -2.89 14.04
C GLY A 106 -20.24 -2.99 12.73
N GLN A 107 -18.93 -3.25 12.84
CA GLN A 107 -17.98 -3.30 11.73
C GLN A 107 -16.84 -4.26 12.08
N VAL A 108 -16.20 -4.85 11.06
CA VAL A 108 -15.03 -5.73 11.19
C VAL A 108 -13.90 -5.28 10.26
N PRO A 109 -12.63 -5.39 10.68
CA PRO A 109 -11.51 -5.21 9.77
C PRO A 109 -11.56 -6.26 8.64
N ALA A 110 -11.46 -5.80 7.40
CA ALA A 110 -11.38 -6.62 6.20
C ALA A 110 -10.14 -6.24 5.40
N VAL A 111 -9.48 -7.24 4.82
CA VAL A 111 -8.41 -7.03 3.84
C VAL A 111 -9.05 -7.10 2.47
N LEU A 112 -8.96 -6.02 1.70
CA LEU A 112 -9.30 -6.04 0.29
C LEU A 112 -7.99 -6.20 -0.49
N ASP A 113 -7.88 -7.31 -1.20
CA ASP A 113 -6.86 -7.46 -2.22
C ASP A 113 -7.22 -6.55 -3.39
N TRP A 114 -6.26 -5.75 -3.81
CA TRP A 114 -6.42 -4.84 -4.92
C TRP A 114 -5.31 -5.04 -5.94
N THR A 115 -5.69 -4.98 -7.21
CA THR A 115 -4.76 -5.06 -8.33
C THR A 115 -5.25 -4.06 -9.37
N LEU A 116 -4.37 -3.17 -9.82
CA LEU A 116 -4.64 -2.43 -11.04
C LEU A 116 -4.46 -3.40 -12.20
N VAL A 117 -5.58 -3.81 -12.80
CA VAL A 117 -5.57 -4.70 -13.96
C VAL A 117 -5.46 -3.85 -15.21
N GLY A 118 -4.36 -4.01 -15.95
CA GLY A 118 -4.10 -3.30 -17.19
C GLY A 118 -3.92 -4.24 -18.37
N SER A 119 -3.24 -3.75 -19.41
CA SER A 119 -2.82 -4.56 -20.55
C SER A 119 -1.35 -4.33 -20.85
N CYS A 120 -0.57 -5.41 -20.91
CA CYS A 120 0.84 -5.36 -21.30
C CYS A 120 1.04 -4.94 -22.77
N SER A 121 -0.04 -4.93 -23.57
CA SER A 121 -0.02 -4.41 -24.94
C SER A 121 0.11 -2.88 -24.99
N ASN A 122 -0.29 -2.18 -23.92
CA ASN A 122 -0.16 -0.74 -23.82
C ASN A 122 1.06 -0.41 -22.94
N THR A 123 2.14 0.03 -23.58
CA THR A 123 3.43 0.32 -22.93
C THR A 123 3.36 1.47 -21.91
N SER A 124 2.27 2.24 -21.89
CA SER A 124 2.07 3.35 -20.93
C SER A 124 1.52 2.91 -19.56
N PHE A 125 1.08 1.66 -19.42
CA PHE A 125 0.48 1.15 -18.19
C PHE A 125 1.52 0.91 -17.09
N CYS A 126 2.61 0.22 -17.42
CA CYS A 126 3.72 0.01 -16.50
C CYS A 126 4.74 1.14 -16.64
N ARG A 127 5.21 1.67 -15.51
CA ARG A 127 6.10 2.83 -15.44
C ARG A 127 7.57 2.42 -15.69
N SER A 128 8.49 3.37 -15.64
CA SER A 128 9.92 3.10 -15.88
C SER A 128 10.48 1.99 -14.97
N ASN A 129 11.40 1.19 -15.51
CA ASN A 129 12.08 0.10 -14.79
C ASN A 129 11.17 -0.99 -14.21
N THR A 130 10.01 -1.19 -14.82
CA THR A 130 9.08 -2.27 -14.48
C THR A 130 9.01 -3.34 -15.57
N ILE A 131 8.53 -4.52 -15.21
CA ILE A 131 8.16 -5.62 -16.11
C ILE A 131 6.67 -5.92 -15.96
N CYS A 132 5.99 -6.16 -17.08
CA CYS A 132 4.59 -6.58 -17.10
C CYS A 132 4.51 -8.09 -17.31
N THR A 133 3.80 -8.80 -16.44
CA THR A 133 3.58 -10.24 -16.59
C THR A 133 2.29 -10.49 -17.35
N ASP A 134 2.36 -11.17 -18.50
CA ASP A 134 1.20 -11.37 -19.37
C ASP A 134 0.07 -12.21 -18.73
N GLU A 135 0.38 -13.09 -17.79
CA GLU A 135 -0.58 -13.95 -17.11
C GLU A 135 -1.45 -13.18 -16.12
N THR A 136 -0.83 -12.31 -15.32
CA THR A 136 -1.50 -11.52 -14.26
C THR A 136 -1.85 -10.11 -14.70
N LYS A 137 -1.32 -9.66 -15.84
CA LYS A 137 -1.38 -8.27 -16.33
C LYS A 137 -0.94 -7.24 -15.28
N LEU A 138 -0.04 -7.67 -14.38
CA LEU A 138 0.47 -6.89 -13.26
C LEU A 138 1.90 -6.40 -13.58
N CYS A 139 2.20 -5.17 -13.15
CA CYS A 139 3.54 -4.60 -13.23
C CYS A 139 4.33 -4.94 -11.96
N SER A 140 5.62 -5.17 -12.10
CA SER A 140 6.55 -5.34 -10.96
C SER A 140 7.89 -4.70 -11.30
N CYS A 141 8.71 -4.38 -10.30
CA CYS A 141 10.06 -3.85 -10.56
C CYS A 141 10.94 -4.89 -11.24
N LYS A 142 11.79 -4.44 -12.18
CA LYS A 142 12.81 -5.30 -12.78
C LYS A 142 13.83 -5.75 -11.71
N PRO A 143 14.56 -6.86 -11.93
CA PRO A 143 15.68 -7.22 -11.07
C PRO A 143 16.69 -6.06 -10.97
N GLY A 144 17.14 -5.75 -9.76
CA GLY A 144 18.01 -4.59 -9.49
C GLY A 144 17.27 -3.29 -9.19
N TYR A 145 15.94 -3.28 -9.24
CA TYR A 145 15.12 -2.09 -8.95
C TYR A 145 14.15 -2.35 -7.80
N GLU A 146 13.90 -1.31 -7.01
CA GLU A 146 12.92 -1.33 -5.91
C GLU A 146 12.00 -0.11 -5.94
N GLY A 147 11.00 -0.10 -5.07
CA GLY A 147 10.07 1.01 -4.94
C GLY A 147 8.66 0.68 -5.42
N ASN A 148 7.87 1.75 -5.54
CA ASN A 148 6.47 1.67 -5.91
C ASN A 148 6.30 1.80 -7.43
N HIS A 149 6.09 0.67 -8.10
CA HIS A 149 5.95 0.58 -9.55
C HIS A 149 4.77 1.35 -10.14
N PHE A 150 3.87 1.88 -9.31
CA PHE A 150 2.77 2.74 -9.75
C PHE A 150 3.18 4.21 -9.86
N LEU A 151 4.23 4.66 -9.18
CA LEU A 151 4.64 6.07 -9.21
C LEU A 151 5.00 6.54 -10.62
N PRO A 152 4.83 7.84 -10.95
CA PRO A 152 5.18 8.37 -12.27
C PRO A 152 6.60 8.01 -12.74
N ASP A 153 7.56 8.03 -11.80
CA ASP A 153 8.96 7.71 -12.06
C ASP A 153 9.27 6.19 -12.02
N GLY A 154 8.28 5.37 -11.66
CA GLY A 154 8.37 3.91 -11.61
C GLY A 154 9.29 3.41 -10.50
N CYS A 155 10.06 2.36 -10.81
CA CYS A 155 11.01 1.78 -9.87
C CYS A 155 12.37 2.47 -9.96
N HIS A 156 13.05 2.56 -8.83
CA HIS A 156 14.37 3.17 -8.70
C HIS A 156 15.43 2.10 -8.55
N ASP A 157 16.64 2.42 -9.00
CA ASP A 157 17.79 1.52 -8.93
C ASP A 157 18.12 1.23 -7.45
N ILE A 158 18.35 -0.05 -7.12
CA ILE A 158 18.72 -0.44 -5.76
C ILE A 158 20.15 -0.01 -5.52
N ASP A 159 20.38 0.86 -4.54
CA ASP A 159 21.74 1.15 -4.09
C ASP A 159 22.29 -0.05 -3.28
N GLU A 160 22.87 -1.03 -3.97
CA GLU A 160 23.42 -2.22 -3.30
C GLU A 160 24.63 -1.89 -2.41
N CYS A 161 25.23 -0.71 -2.61
CA CYS A 161 26.36 -0.20 -1.85
C CYS A 161 25.89 0.32 -0.48
N ALA A 162 24.81 1.12 -0.45
CA ALA A 162 24.16 1.53 0.80
C ALA A 162 23.67 0.31 1.60
N LEU A 163 23.22 -0.73 0.90
CA LEU A 163 22.79 -1.99 1.50
C LEU A 163 23.94 -2.94 1.88
N LYS A 164 25.20 -2.59 1.61
CA LYS A 164 26.40 -3.43 1.85
C LYS A 164 26.32 -4.83 1.24
N LYS A 165 25.51 -5.04 0.20
CA LYS A 165 25.36 -6.35 -0.47
C LYS A 165 26.54 -6.63 -1.40
N HIS A 166 27.20 -5.60 -1.92
CA HIS A 166 28.36 -5.70 -2.80
C HIS A 166 29.53 -4.82 -2.32
N LYS A 167 30.76 -5.18 -2.73
CA LYS A 167 31.96 -4.37 -2.49
C LYS A 167 32.04 -3.25 -3.52
N CYS A 168 31.55 -2.07 -3.16
CA CYS A 168 31.61 -0.91 -4.03
C CYS A 168 32.90 -0.11 -3.81
N GLN A 169 33.49 0.39 -4.89
CA GLN A 169 34.54 1.39 -4.80
C GLN A 169 33.88 2.74 -4.56
N GLN A 170 34.22 3.40 -3.45
CA GLN A 170 33.84 4.78 -3.23
C GLN A 170 34.57 5.62 -4.27
N THR A 171 33.88 6.05 -5.32
CA THR A 171 34.40 7.09 -6.21
C THR A 171 34.39 8.40 -5.44
N VAL A 172 35.58 8.81 -5.00
CA VAL A 172 35.82 10.15 -4.48
C VAL A 172 35.43 11.15 -5.58
N PRO A 173 34.54 12.13 -5.33
CA PRO A 173 34.24 13.16 -6.31
C PRO A 173 35.52 13.87 -6.70
N ILE A 174 35.80 13.94 -8.00
CA ILE A 174 36.90 14.75 -8.53
C ILE A 174 36.53 16.21 -8.25
N GLN A 175 37.30 16.87 -7.37
CA GLN A 175 37.21 18.32 -7.15
C GLN A 175 37.74 19.10 -8.35
#